data_AF-A0A101IJH2-F1
#
_entry.id   AF-A0A101IJH2-F1
#
_cell.length_a   1.000
_cell.length_b   1.000
_cell.length_c   1.000
_cell.angle_alpha   90.00
_cell.angle_beta   90.00
_cell.angle_gamma   90.00
#
_symmetry.space_group_name_H-M   'P 1'
#
loop_
_entity.id
_entity.type
_entity.pdbx_description
1 polymer ?
#
loop_
_entity_poly.entity_id
_entity_poly.type
_entity_poly.pdbx_seq_one_letter_code
_entity_poly.pdbx_strand_id
1 'polypeptide(L)'
;MSELKELVIKEDDYRQYLKQRLRLTDPCMAEEVERVGFPFLFAAGSELLRSYILNETEFASSLPDRLRVPDRGYAWYMFSQSVKEILVDENRIVVKYELQDDYRLPFKRFYL
;
A
#
# COMPACT_ATOMS: atom_id res chain seq x y z
N MET A 1 -8.74 -20.49 8.92
CA MET A 1 -9.79 -19.63 8.35
C MET A 1 -9.28 -18.22 8.47
N SER A 2 -9.09 -17.54 7.35
CA SER A 2 -8.64 -16.15 7.31
C SER A 2 -9.76 -15.23 7.76
N GLU A 3 -9.43 -14.24 8.58
CA GLU A 3 -10.37 -13.25 9.11
C GLU A 3 -10.40 -12.03 8.20
N LEU A 4 -11.60 -11.48 7.97
CA LEU A 4 -11.76 -10.21 7.26
C LEU A 4 -11.20 -9.08 8.13
N LYS A 5 -10.16 -8.41 7.63
CA LYS A 5 -9.51 -7.26 8.27
C LYS A 5 -9.90 -5.97 7.57
N GLU A 6 -9.87 -4.87 8.32
CA GLU A 6 -10.09 -3.52 7.82
C GLU A 6 -8.87 -2.65 8.17
N LEU A 7 -8.26 -2.06 7.16
CA LEU A 7 -7.25 -1.01 7.31
C LEU A 7 -7.89 0.33 7.00
N VAL A 8 -7.81 1.27 7.95
CA VAL A 8 -8.26 2.66 7.77
C VAL A 8 -7.04 3.56 7.78
N ILE A 9 -6.76 4.16 6.63
CA ILE A 9 -5.67 5.12 6.45
C ILE A 9 -6.28 6.51 6.50
N LYS A 10 -5.92 7.30 7.50
CA LYS A 10 -6.29 8.72 7.55
C LYS A 10 -5.22 9.56 6.85
N GLU A 11 -5.67 10.67 6.29
CA GLU A 11 -4.82 11.64 5.62
C GLU A 11 -3.67 12.12 6.48
N ASP A 12 -3.96 12.56 7.71
CA ASP A 12 -2.95 13.08 8.63
C ASP A 12 -1.88 12.04 9.00
N ASP A 13 -2.29 10.80 9.24
CA ASP A 13 -1.38 9.70 9.61
C ASP A 13 -0.41 9.39 8.47
N TYR A 14 -0.94 9.31 7.24
CA TYR A 14 -0.11 9.11 6.05
C TYR A 14 0.83 10.29 5.78
N ARG A 15 0.36 11.52 5.99
CA ARG A 15 1.20 12.73 5.84
C ARG A 15 2.34 12.74 6.84
N GLN A 16 2.08 12.40 8.10
CA GLN A 16 3.13 12.26 9.11
C GLN A 16 4.15 11.18 8.71
N TYR A 17 3.67 10.03 8.22
CA TYR A 17 4.55 8.98 7.70
C TYR A 17 5.44 9.47 6.56
N LEU A 18 4.89 10.20 5.59
CA LEU A 18 5.66 10.74 4.48
C LEU A 18 6.73 11.73 4.92
N LYS A 19 6.40 12.66 5.84
CA LYS A 19 7.37 13.61 6.41
C LYS A 19 8.56 12.90 7.04
N GLN A 20 8.28 11.89 7.86
CA GLN A 20 9.31 11.10 8.52
C GLN A 20 10.15 10.31 7.51
N ARG A 21 9.51 9.64 6.56
CA ARG A 21 10.17 8.74 5.61
C ARG A 21 11.01 9.47 4.58
N LEU A 22 10.49 10.56 4.03
CA LEU A 22 11.17 11.35 3.00
C LEU A 22 12.20 12.31 3.60
N ARG A 23 12.27 12.42 4.94
CA ARG A 23 13.15 13.37 5.65
C ARG A 23 13.05 14.77 5.03
N LEU A 24 11.84 15.20 4.68
CA LEU A 24 11.62 16.48 4.02
C LEU A 24 11.99 17.58 5.00
N THR A 25 13.22 18.08 4.87
CA THR A 25 13.72 19.24 5.61
C THR A 25 13.35 20.54 4.91
N ASP A 26 12.99 20.47 3.62
CA ASP A 26 12.53 21.61 2.83
C ASP A 26 11.00 21.77 2.97
N PRO A 27 10.52 22.90 3.54
CA PRO A 27 9.08 23.17 3.71
C PRO A 27 8.31 23.21 2.39
N CYS A 28 8.93 23.63 1.29
CA CYS A 28 8.28 23.75 -0.02
C CYS A 28 7.95 22.37 -0.60
N MET A 29 8.90 21.42 -0.50
CA MET A 29 8.70 20.04 -0.93
C MET A 29 7.72 19.28 -0.01
N ALA A 30 7.69 19.62 1.28
CA ALA A 30 6.67 19.11 2.20
C ALA A 30 5.27 19.59 1.80
N GLU A 31 5.10 20.86 1.42
CA GLU A 31 3.82 21.41 0.96
C GLU A 31 3.33 20.78 -0.36
N GLU A 32 4.19 20.49 -1.32
CA GLU A 32 3.78 19.89 -2.59
C GLU A 32 3.21 18.48 -2.41
N VAL A 33 3.83 17.67 -1.54
CA VAL A 33 3.31 16.36 -1.13
C VAL A 33 2.00 16.51 -0.35
N GLU A 34 1.84 17.63 0.37
CA GLU A 34 0.62 17.94 1.10
C GLU A 34 -0.58 18.28 0.21
N ARG A 35 -0.37 18.80 -1.00
CA ARG A 35 -1.47 19.25 -1.87
C ARG A 35 -2.15 18.13 -2.66
N VAL A 36 -1.56 16.93 -2.70
CA VAL A 36 -2.13 15.82 -3.48
C VAL A 36 -3.11 15.02 -2.62
N GLY A 37 -4.37 15.01 -3.04
CA GLY A 37 -5.45 14.30 -2.34
C GLY A 37 -5.38 12.77 -2.48
N PHE A 38 -5.94 12.09 -1.49
CA PHE A 38 -6.01 10.62 -1.41
C PHE A 38 -6.65 9.94 -2.64
N PRO A 39 -7.77 10.43 -3.20
CA PRO A 39 -8.34 9.85 -4.41
C PRO A 39 -7.35 9.80 -5.58
N PHE A 40 -6.60 10.89 -5.77
CA PHE A 40 -5.61 10.96 -6.84
C PHE A 40 -4.40 10.06 -6.54
N LEU A 41 -3.85 10.08 -5.33
CA LEU A 41 -2.72 9.22 -4.95
C LEU A 41 -3.03 7.74 -5.16
N PHE A 42 -4.26 7.34 -4.80
CA PHE A 42 -4.73 5.98 -5.00
C PHE A 42 -4.89 5.65 -6.49
N ALA A 43 -5.61 6.49 -7.25
CA ALA A 43 -5.88 6.27 -8.67
C ALA A 43 -4.60 6.26 -9.53
N ALA A 44 -3.65 7.15 -9.22
CA ALA A 44 -2.35 7.22 -9.89
C ALA A 44 -1.42 6.05 -9.52
N GLY A 45 -1.78 5.24 -8.53
CA GLY A 45 -0.99 4.09 -8.12
C GLY A 45 0.31 4.47 -7.41
N SER A 46 0.28 5.51 -6.57
CA SER A 46 1.44 6.00 -5.81
C SER A 46 2.20 4.86 -5.12
N GLU A 47 3.48 4.70 -5.46
CA GLU A 47 4.34 3.68 -4.88
C GLU A 47 4.51 3.87 -3.36
N LEU A 48 4.56 5.12 -2.91
CA LEU A 48 4.64 5.46 -1.48
C LEU A 48 3.38 5.01 -0.74
N LEU A 49 2.19 5.24 -1.31
CA LEU A 49 0.93 4.81 -0.72
C LEU A 49 0.81 3.29 -0.69
N ARG A 50 1.15 2.61 -1.80
CA ARG A 50 1.20 1.14 -1.86
C ARG A 50 2.15 0.56 -0.83
N SER A 51 3.34 1.16 -0.70
CA SER A 51 4.32 0.75 0.31
C SER A 51 3.80 0.94 1.73
N TYR A 52 3.10 2.05 2.00
CA TYR A 52 2.48 2.28 3.29
C TYR A 52 1.42 1.22 3.62
N ILE A 53 0.49 0.96 2.70
CA ILE A 53 -0.53 -0.10 2.85
C ILE A 53 0.11 -1.46 3.15
N LEU A 54 1.15 -1.85 2.39
CA LEU A 54 1.83 -3.14 2.59
C LEU A 54 2.52 -3.25 3.95
N ASN A 55 3.04 -2.13 4.50
CA ASN A 55 3.66 -2.11 5.82
C ASN A 55 2.61 -2.20 6.93
N GLU A 56 1.54 -1.38 6.86
CA GLU A 56 0.48 -1.35 7.86
C GLU A 56 -0.31 -2.67 7.94
N THR A 57 -0.38 -3.41 6.83
CA THR A 57 -0.98 -4.75 6.80
C THR A 57 -0.02 -5.87 7.20
N GLU A 58 1.25 -5.55 7.46
CA GLU A 58 2.33 -6.51 7.72
C GLU A 58 2.39 -7.62 6.67
N PHE A 59 2.00 -7.29 5.44
CA PHE A 59 1.77 -8.30 4.40
C PHE A 59 3.05 -9.08 4.09
N ALA A 60 4.16 -8.37 3.88
CA ALA A 60 5.43 -8.98 3.53
C ALA A 60 5.96 -9.94 4.62
N SER A 61 5.74 -9.62 5.89
CA SER A 61 6.10 -10.49 7.01
C SER A 61 5.17 -11.69 7.15
N SER A 62 3.89 -11.56 6.76
CA SER A 62 2.91 -12.64 6.79
C SER A 62 3.11 -13.69 5.68
N LEU A 63 3.84 -13.36 4.61
CA LEU A 63 4.07 -14.28 3.50
C LEU A 63 5.01 -15.44 3.90
N PRO A 64 4.68 -16.68 3.49
CA PRO A 64 5.60 -17.81 3.56
C PRO A 64 6.92 -17.49 2.84
N ASP A 65 8.04 -18.05 3.32
CA ASP A 65 9.37 -17.75 2.77
C ASP A 65 9.48 -17.97 1.26
N ARG A 66 8.80 -18.99 0.72
CA ARG A 66 8.75 -19.29 -0.72
C ARG A 66 8.11 -18.19 -1.57
N LEU A 67 7.28 -17.34 -0.96
CA LEU A 67 6.55 -16.23 -1.61
C LEU A 67 7.16 -14.86 -1.27
N ARG A 68 8.19 -14.80 -0.41
CA ARG A 68 8.89 -13.55 -0.12
C ARG A 68 9.62 -13.09 -1.37
N VAL A 69 9.15 -11.98 -1.94
CA VAL A 69 9.73 -11.34 -3.12
C VAL A 69 10.38 -10.01 -2.74
N PRO A 70 11.58 -9.71 -3.26
CA PRO A 70 12.23 -8.43 -3.01
C PRO A 70 11.56 -7.26 -3.74
N ASP A 71 10.84 -7.54 -4.84
CA ASP A 71 10.18 -6.53 -5.66
C ASP A 71 8.82 -6.11 -5.04
N ARG A 72 8.68 -4.81 -4.76
CA ARG A 72 7.48 -4.23 -4.14
C ARG A 72 6.25 -4.27 -5.05
N GLY A 73 6.44 -4.19 -6.36
CA GLY A 73 5.36 -4.34 -7.33
C GLY A 73 4.76 -5.75 -7.30
N TYR A 74 5.61 -6.76 -7.07
CA TYR A 74 5.15 -8.14 -6.93
C TYR A 74 4.42 -8.38 -5.60
N ALA A 75 4.91 -7.80 -4.50
CA ALA A 75 4.22 -7.82 -3.22
C ALA A 75 2.84 -7.15 -3.32
N TRP A 76 2.74 -6.01 -4.00
CA TRP A 76 1.47 -5.32 -4.25
C TRP A 76 0.48 -6.17 -5.05
N TYR A 77 0.95 -6.84 -6.11
CA TYR A 77 0.12 -7.74 -6.91
C TYR A 77 -0.40 -8.95 -6.11
N MET A 78 0.39 -9.47 -5.18
CA MET A 78 -0.09 -10.56 -4.31
C MET A 78 -1.10 -10.03 -3.31
N PHE A 79 -0.82 -8.89 -2.66
CA PHE A 79 -1.75 -8.27 -1.71
C PHE A 79 -3.11 -7.95 -2.35
N SER A 80 -3.14 -7.50 -3.62
CA SER A 80 -4.40 -7.19 -4.30
C SER A 80 -5.33 -8.41 -4.43
N GLN A 81 -4.81 -9.64 -4.40
CA GLN A 81 -5.61 -10.86 -4.42
C GLN A 81 -6.37 -11.08 -3.09
N SER A 82 -5.91 -10.45 -2.00
CA SER A 82 -6.56 -10.46 -0.69
C SER A 82 -7.62 -9.38 -0.50
N VAL A 83 -7.63 -8.34 -1.34
CA VAL A 83 -8.53 -7.20 -1.18
C VAL A 83 -9.95 -7.56 -1.60
N LYS A 84 -10.93 -7.23 -0.76
CA LYS A 84 -12.36 -7.42 -1.01
C LYS A 84 -13.07 -6.12 -1.38
N GLU A 85 -12.68 -5.03 -0.75
CA GLU A 85 -13.31 -3.72 -0.93
C GLU A 85 -12.30 -2.61 -0.69
N ILE A 86 -12.38 -1.55 -1.49
CA ILE A 86 -11.65 -0.30 -1.25
C ILE A 86 -12.64 0.85 -1.34
N LEU A 87 -12.67 1.68 -0.31
CA LEU A 87 -13.38 2.94 -0.28
C LEU A 87 -12.35 4.07 -0.17
N VAL A 88 -12.44 5.05 -1.05
CA VAL A 88 -11.55 6.20 -1.05
C VAL A 88 -12.41 7.46 -1.00
N ASP A 89 -12.19 8.25 0.04
CA ASP A 89 -12.72 9.60 0.15
C ASP A 89 -11.57 10.61 0.30
N GLU A 90 -11.91 11.88 0.45
CA GLU A 90 -10.91 12.95 0.54
C GLU A 90 -10.00 12.81 1.77
N ASN A 91 -10.53 12.28 2.88
CA ASN A 91 -9.88 12.29 4.19
C ASN A 91 -9.31 10.92 4.59
N ARG A 92 -9.76 9.83 3.94
CA ARG A 92 -9.34 8.47 4.27
C ARG A 92 -9.44 7.48 3.11
N ILE A 93 -8.65 6.43 3.24
CA ILE A 93 -8.75 5.21 2.43
C ILE A 93 -9.08 4.06 3.38
N VAL A 94 -10.12 3.30 3.05
CA VAL A 94 -10.49 2.07 3.77
C VAL A 94 -10.23 0.89 2.84
N VAL A 95 -9.41 -0.06 3.29
CA VAL A 95 -9.12 -1.31 2.57
C VAL A 95 -9.61 -2.47 3.42
N LYS A 96 -10.60 -3.20 2.93
CA LYS A 96 -11.02 -4.47 3.53
C LYS A 96 -10.36 -5.62 2.79
N TYR A 97 -9.68 -6.48 3.53
CA TYR A 97 -8.86 -7.54 2.95
C TYR A 97 -8.86 -8.79 3.83
N GLU A 98 -8.56 -9.92 3.21
CA GLU A 98 -8.48 -11.22 3.85
C GLU A 98 -7.21 -11.91 3.36
N LEU A 99 -6.23 -12.07 4.26
CA LEU A 99 -4.95 -12.70 3.94
C LEU A 99 -5.15 -14.19 3.66
N GLN A 100 -4.51 -14.69 2.63
CA GLN A 100 -4.56 -16.08 2.19
C GLN A 100 -3.23 -16.78 2.46
N ASP A 101 -3.26 -18.12 2.48
CA ASP A 101 -2.06 -18.95 2.65
C ASP A 101 -1.31 -19.18 1.34
N ASP A 102 -1.96 -18.91 0.20
CA ASP A 102 -1.37 -19.07 -1.13
C ASP A 102 -1.73 -17.88 -2.03
N TYR A 103 -0.74 -17.43 -2.80
CA TYR A 103 -0.89 -16.31 -3.73
C TYR A 103 -0.32 -16.69 -5.08
N ARG A 104 -0.99 -16.21 -6.13
CA ARG A 104 -0.44 -16.33 -7.47
C ARG A 104 0.72 -15.34 -7.59
N LEU A 105 1.89 -15.86 -7.94
CA LEU A 105 3.01 -15.00 -8.32
C LEU A 105 2.64 -14.19 -9.57
N PRO A 106 3.12 -12.95 -9.70
CA PRO A 106 2.94 -12.17 -10.92
C PRO A 106 3.53 -12.93 -12.12
N PHE A 107 2.92 -12.73 -13.29
CA PHE A 107 3.35 -13.38 -14.52
C PHE A 107 4.87 -13.22 -14.69
N LYS A 108 5.59 -14.34 -14.91
CA LYS A 108 7.02 -14.29 -15.26
C LYS A 108 7.14 -13.30 -16.41
N ARG A 109 7.86 -12.19 -16.20
CA ARG A 109 8.26 -11.27 -17.27
C ARG A 109 8.86 -12.14 -18.38
N PHE A 110 8.14 -12.30 -19.48
CA PHE A 110 8.81 -12.47 -20.77
C PHE A 110 9.56 -11.16 -20.95
N TYR A 111 10.87 -11.18 -20.72
CA TYR A 111 11.74 -10.10 -21.18
C TYR A 111 11.55 -10.05 -22.70
N LEU A 112 11.00 -8.94 -23.19
CA LEU A 112 11.13 -8.49 -24.58
C LEU A 112 12.21 -7.41 -24.60
#